data_AF-A0A0M3JJS1-F1
#
_entry.id   AF-A0A0M3JJS1-F1
#
_cell.length_a   1.000
_cell.length_b   1.000
_cell.length_c   1.000
_cell.angle_alpha   90.00
_cell.angle_beta   90.00
_cell.angle_gamma   90.00
#
_symmetry.space_group_name_H-M   'P 1'
#
loop_
_entity.id
_entity.type
_entity.pdbx_description
1 polymer ?
#
loop_
_entity_poly.entity_id
_entity_poly.type
_entity_poly.pdbx_seq_one_letter_code
_entity_poly.pdbx_strand_id
1 'polypeptide(L)'
;MGNVARGVRIQVKCRGQPGHGSLFIEDTAAEKLQRVINSFLAFRAEQKKIFDSDPEQSVGKMITVNLTKIEGGSQVNVVPTELTACAW
;
A
#
# COMPACT_ATOMS: atom_id res chain seq x y z
N MET A 1 -16.21 -25.93 5.46
CA MET A 1 -14.79 -25.59 5.24
C MET A 1 -14.75 -24.53 4.14
N GLY A 2 -14.56 -23.26 4.52
CA GLY A 2 -14.67 -22.13 3.60
C GLY A 2 -13.55 -22.10 2.57
N ASN A 3 -13.86 -21.69 1.34
CA ASN A 3 -12.88 -21.45 0.29
C ASN A 3 -11.77 -20.54 0.80
N VAL A 4 -10.54 -21.06 0.87
CA VAL A 4 -9.35 -20.22 1.07
C VAL A 4 -9.22 -19.34 -0.18
N ALA A 5 -9.44 -18.05 -0.03
CA ALA A 5 -9.20 -17.08 -1.10
C ALA A 5 -7.73 -17.22 -1.56
N ARG A 6 -7.52 -17.55 -2.83
CA ARG A 6 -6.20 -17.52 -3.45
C ARG A 6 -5.81 -16.05 -3.62
N GLY A 7 -5.00 -15.52 -2.70
CA GLY A 7 -4.47 -14.16 -2.77
C GLY A 7 -2.99 -14.15 -3.17
N VAL A 8 -2.55 -13.05 -3.77
CA VAL A 8 -1.15 -12.80 -4.08
C VAL A 8 -0.64 -11.75 -3.10
N ARG A 9 0.46 -12.04 -2.42
CA ARG A 9 1.16 -11.05 -1.61
C ARG A 9 1.90 -10.07 -2.53
N ILE A 10 1.62 -8.78 -2.37
CA ILE A 10 2.33 -7.70 -3.05
C ILE A 10 3.26 -7.02 -2.05
N GLN A 11 4.52 -6.78 -2.44
CA GLN A 11 5.45 -5.97 -1.68
C GLN A 11 6.06 -4.90 -2.58
N VAL A 12 5.94 -3.64 -2.16
CA VAL A 12 6.48 -2.51 -2.90
C VAL A 12 7.49 -1.80 -2.02
N LYS A 13 8.74 -1.79 -2.48
CA LYS A 13 9.89 -1.21 -1.79
C LYS A 13 10.24 0.13 -2.45
N CYS A 14 10.09 1.20 -1.68
CA CYS A 14 10.36 2.57 -2.11
C CYS A 14 11.69 3.03 -1.50
N ARG A 15 12.64 3.46 -2.35
CA ARG A 15 13.92 4.03 -1.91
C ARG A 15 13.96 5.53 -2.16
N GLY A 16 14.65 6.26 -1.30
CA GLY A 16 14.83 7.70 -1.43
C GLY A 16 16.06 8.22 -0.72
N GLN A 17 16.23 9.54 -0.75
CA GLN A 17 17.36 10.21 -0.12
C GLN A 17 17.18 10.28 1.41
N PRO A 18 18.15 9.78 2.21
CA PRO A 18 18.14 9.96 3.65
C PRO A 18 18.75 11.30 4.05
N GLY A 19 18.52 11.71 5.30
CA GLY A 19 19.10 12.93 5.84
C GLY A 19 18.59 13.25 7.23
N HIS A 20 19.18 14.27 7.86
CA HIS A 20 18.68 14.76 9.14
C HIS A 20 17.23 15.28 8.98
N GLY A 21 16.33 14.88 9.87
CA GLY A 21 14.88 15.16 9.77
C GLY A 21 14.49 16.64 9.88
N SER A 22 15.44 17.54 10.17
CA SER A 22 15.23 18.99 10.18
C SER A 22 15.57 19.67 8.84
N LEU A 23 15.95 18.91 7.81
CA LEU A 23 16.31 19.42 6.49
C LEU A 23 15.20 19.11 5.48
N PHE A 24 15.07 19.95 4.46
CA PHE A 24 14.22 19.70 3.31
C PHE A 24 14.95 18.76 2.35
N ILE A 25 14.72 17.46 2.51
CA ILE A 25 15.25 16.42 1.62
C ILE A 25 14.22 16.12 0.53
N GLU A 26 14.66 16.15 -0.73
CA GLU A 26 13.84 15.79 -1.89
C GLU A 26 14.03 14.31 -2.27
N ASP A 27 13.13 13.77 -3.10
CA ASP A 27 13.17 12.38 -3.56
C ASP A 27 13.12 11.36 -2.41
N THR A 28 12.22 11.58 -1.45
CA THR A 28 12.15 10.77 -0.23
C THR A 28 11.45 9.43 -0.46
N ALA A 29 11.80 8.43 0.35
CA ALA A 29 11.09 7.15 0.34
C ALA A 29 9.60 7.32 0.73
N ALA A 30 9.29 8.32 1.56
CA ALA A 30 7.94 8.62 2.04
C ALA A 30 7.03 9.15 0.93
N GLU A 31 7.48 10.10 0.11
CA GLU A 31 6.70 10.64 -1.01
C GLU A 31 6.36 9.55 -2.03
N LYS A 32 7.32 8.65 -2.31
CA LYS A 32 7.10 7.51 -3.19
C LYS A 32 6.12 6.50 -2.59
N LEU A 33 6.27 6.17 -1.30
CA LEU A 33 5.37 5.27 -0.60
C LEU A 33 3.94 5.83 -0.56
N GLN A 34 3.77 7.14 -0.37
CA GLN A 34 2.46 7.79 -0.39
C GLN A 34 1.73 7.53 -1.71
N ARG A 35 2.42 7.63 -2.86
CA ARG A 35 1.84 7.32 -4.18
C ARG A 35 1.37 5.87 -4.28
N VAL A 36 2.15 4.93 -3.73
CA VAL A 36 1.80 3.50 -3.68
C VAL A 36 0.57 3.26 -2.80
N ILE A 37 0.53 3.84 -1.60
CA ILE A 37 -0.60 3.75 -0.68
C ILE A 37 -1.86 4.30 -1.34
N ASN A 38 -1.77 5.47 -1.97
CA ASN A 38 -2.90 6.09 -2.68
C ASN A 38 -3.41 5.17 -3.80
N SER A 39 -2.52 4.50 -4.53
CA SER A 39 -2.89 3.58 -5.60
C SER A 39 -3.65 2.35 -5.05
N PHE A 40 -3.19 1.77 -3.94
CA PHE A 40 -3.91 0.66 -3.29
C PHE A 40 -5.29 1.09 -2.78
N LEU A 41 -5.39 2.26 -2.14
CA LEU A 41 -6.66 2.77 -1.62
C LEU A 41 -7.64 3.13 -2.73
N ALA A 42 -7.16 3.74 -3.82
CA ALA A 42 -7.97 4.08 -4.98
C ALA A 42 -8.54 2.82 -5.65
N PHE A 43 -7.69 1.83 -5.92
CA PHE A 43 -8.14 0.56 -6.52
C PHE A 43 -9.16 -0.16 -5.62
N ARG A 44 -8.91 -0.22 -4.31
CA ARG A 44 -9.85 -0.78 -3.35
C ARG A 44 -11.22 -0.08 -3.41
N ALA A 45 -11.23 1.25 -3.44
CA ALA A 45 -12.47 2.02 -3.49
C ALA A 45 -13.21 1.80 -4.82
N GLU A 46 -12.49 1.72 -5.93
CA GLU A 46 -13.05 1.39 -7.24
C GLU A 46 -13.70 0.00 -7.24
N GLN A 47 -12.98 -1.04 -6.79
CA GLN A 47 -13.53 -2.39 -6.72
C GLN A 47 -14.73 -2.49 -5.78
N LYS A 48 -14.73 -1.75 -4.66
CA LYS A 48 -15.89 -1.67 -3.77
C LYS A 48 -17.09 -1.03 -4.44
N LYS A 49 -16.91 0.03 -5.23
CA LYS A 49 -18.02 0.65 -5.99
C LYS A 49 -18.59 -0.31 -7.02
N ILE A 50 -17.73 -1.02 -7.75
CA ILE A 50 -18.15 -2.04 -8.73
C ILE A 50 -18.97 -3.12 -8.05
N PHE A 51 -18.47 -3.64 -6.92
CA PHE A 51 -19.16 -4.59 -6.06
C PHE A 51 -20.55 -4.02 -5.70
N ASP A 52 -20.61 -2.92 -4.93
CA ASP A 52 -21.86 -2.35 -4.42
C ASP A 52 -22.90 -1.98 -5.51
N SER A 53 -22.48 -1.80 -6.77
CA SER A 53 -23.37 -1.51 -7.91
C SER A 53 -24.05 -2.73 -8.55
N ASP A 54 -23.57 -3.95 -8.28
CA ASP A 54 -24.11 -5.19 -8.86
C ASP A 54 -24.95 -5.96 -7.81
N PRO A 55 -26.28 -6.06 -7.97
CA PRO A 55 -27.14 -6.80 -7.04
C PRO A 55 -26.91 -8.32 -7.06
N GLU A 56 -26.25 -8.88 -8.09
CA GLU A 56 -25.89 -10.30 -8.18
C GLU A 56 -24.44 -10.60 -7.76
N GLN A 57 -23.78 -9.64 -7.13
CA GLN A 57 -22.42 -9.80 -6.65
C GLN A 57 -22.27 -10.97 -5.66
N SER A 58 -21.11 -11.61 -5.70
CA SER A 58 -20.72 -12.60 -4.69
C SER A 58 -19.24 -12.46 -4.37
N VAL A 59 -18.84 -12.96 -3.20
CA VAL A 59 -17.45 -12.90 -2.72
C VAL A 59 -16.47 -13.51 -3.74
N GLY A 60 -16.91 -14.48 -4.54
CA GLY A 60 -16.08 -15.13 -5.56
C GLY A 60 -15.79 -14.29 -6.80
N LYS A 61 -16.51 -13.18 -7.01
CA LYS A 61 -16.30 -12.24 -8.14
C LYS A 61 -15.58 -10.96 -7.72
N MET A 62 -15.36 -10.76 -6.42
CA MET A 62 -14.77 -9.54 -5.88
C MET A 62 -13.24 -9.59 -5.97
N ILE A 63 -12.63 -8.53 -6.48
CA ILE A 63 -11.19 -8.30 -6.37
C ILE A 63 -10.98 -7.34 -5.21
N THR A 64 -10.05 -7.64 -4.30
CA THR A 64 -9.70 -6.73 -3.22
C THR A 64 -8.19 -6.57 -3.12
N VAL A 65 -7.78 -5.41 -2.62
CA VAL A 65 -6.42 -5.18 -2.14
C VAL A 65 -6.54 -4.55 -0.74
N ASN A 66 -5.68 -4.99 0.17
CA ASN A 66 -5.60 -4.49 1.53
C ASN A 66 -4.15 -4.18 1.85
N LEU A 67 -3.85 -2.94 2.21
CA LEU A 67 -2.56 -2.60 2.81
C LEU A 67 -2.50 -3.22 4.21
N THR A 68 -1.62 -4.20 4.40
CA THR A 68 -1.55 -4.99 5.63
C THR A 68 -0.33 -4.65 6.48
N LYS A 69 0.72 -4.06 5.88
CA LYS A 69 1.95 -3.71 6.58
C LYS A 69 2.66 -2.54 5.95
N ILE A 70 3.23 -1.67 6.77
CA ILE A 70 4.25 -0.69 6.40
C ILE A 70 5.49 -0.94 7.25
N GLU A 71 6.68 -0.90 6.64
CA GLU A 71 7.96 -1.12 7.31
C GLU A 71 9.03 -0.15 6.82
N GLY A 72 10.05 0.09 7.64
CA GLY A 72 11.25 0.86 7.30
C GLY A 72 11.51 2.02 8.27
N GLY A 73 12.48 2.87 7.92
CA GLY A 73 13.05 3.86 8.83
C GLY A 73 14.08 3.26 9.79
N SER A 74 15.02 4.08 10.26
CA SER A 74 16.09 3.64 11.18
C SER A 74 16.04 4.35 12.52
N GLN A 75 15.77 5.65 12.53
CA GLN A 75 15.80 6.52 13.70
C GLN A 75 14.70 7.58 13.57
N VAL A 76 14.22 8.10 14.69
CA VAL A 76 13.11 9.07 14.72
C VAL A 76 13.45 10.43 14.09
N ASN A 77 14.73 10.77 13.99
CA ASN A 77 15.24 12.03 13.44
C ASN A 77 15.97 11.89 12.10
N VAL A 78 15.78 10.76 11.40
CA VAL A 78 16.41 10.49 10.10
C VAL A 78 15.33 10.21 9.05
N VAL A 79 15.39 10.95 7.95
CA VAL A 79 14.57 10.68 6.76
C VAL A 79 14.94 9.28 6.23
N PRO A 80 14.00 8.35 6.03
CA PRO A 80 14.31 6.97 5.67
C PRO A 80 14.94 6.82 4.27
N THR A 81 15.99 5.99 4.18
CA THR A 81 16.53 5.51 2.89
C THR A 81 15.54 4.61 2.15
N GLU A 82 14.71 3.87 2.89
CA GLU A 82 13.78 2.90 2.33
C GLU A 82 12.53 2.74 3.21
N LEU A 83 11.38 2.59 2.55
CA LEU A 83 10.12 2.16 3.16
C LEU A 83 9.46 1.09 2.29
N THR A 84 8.73 0.15 2.89
CA THR A 84 8.04 -0.94 2.20
C THR A 84 6.56 -0.96 2.57
N ALA A 85 5.68 -1.05 1.57
CA ALA A 85 4.27 -1.37 1.75
C ALA A 85 4.00 -2.82 1.34
N CYS A 86 3.29 -3.58 2.17
CA CYS A 86 2.83 -4.94 1.85
C CYS A 86 1.31 -4.95 1.72
N ALA A 87 0.80 -5.59 0.68
CA ALA A 87 -0.63 -5.76 0.46
C ALA A 87 -1.00 -7.21 0.15
N TRP A 88 -2.27 -7.53 0.38
CA TRP A 88 -2.92 -8.81 0.09
C TRP A 88 -4.28 -8.60 -0.56
#